data_AF-A0A6N0BWY0-F1
#
_entry.id   AF-A0A6N0BWY0-F1
#
_cell.length_a   1.000
_cell.length_b   1.000
_cell.length_c   1.000
_cell.angle_alpha   90.00
_cell.angle_beta   90.00
_cell.angle_gamma   90.00
#
_symmetry.space_group_name_H-M   'P 1'
#
loop_
_entity.id
_entity.type
_entity.pdbx_description
1 polymer ?
#
loop_
_entity_poly.entity_id
_entity_poly.type
_entity_poly.pdbx_seq_one_letter_code
_entity_poly.pdbx_strand_id
1 'polypeptide(L)'
;MQYRCEAVYLPARSTWVRSVEIEHDDRRVRGLRIDGVAVYSFAVDGTVIRTALDNERITLDTASMSWNSDFRGLAQGRGRCEQE
;
A
#
# COMPACT_ATOMS: atom_id res chain seq x y z
N MET A 1 0.16 -8.61 -10.01
CA MET A 1 1.43 -8.47 -9.27
C MET A 1 1.14 -8.54 -7.78
N GLN A 2 1.98 -9.18 -6.99
CA GLN A 2 1.82 -9.30 -5.54
C GLN A 2 3.04 -8.71 -4.82
N TYR A 3 2.79 -8.01 -3.71
CA TYR A 3 3.83 -7.43 -2.87
C TYR A 3 3.56 -7.74 -1.41
N ARG A 4 4.65 -7.91 -0.65
CA ARG A 4 4.66 -8.01 0.79
C ARG A 4 5.41 -6.83 1.37
N CYS A 5 4.75 -6.00 2.18
CA CYS A 5 5.32 -4.77 2.73
C CYS A 5 5.41 -4.84 4.26
N GLU A 6 6.61 -4.73 4.81
CA GLU A 6 6.83 -4.72 6.27
C GLU A 6 6.75 -3.29 6.80
N ALA A 7 5.56 -2.86 7.23
CA ALA A 7 5.32 -1.50 7.69
C ALA A 7 5.45 -1.39 9.22
N VAL A 8 6.27 -0.44 9.66
CA VAL A 8 6.41 -0.05 11.07
C VAL A 8 5.55 1.18 11.33
N TYR A 9 4.63 1.09 12.29
CA TYR A 9 3.68 2.14 12.66
C TYR A 9 4.12 2.87 13.93
N LEU A 10 4.31 4.18 13.81
CA LEU A 10 4.63 5.07 14.92
C LEU A 10 3.36 5.80 15.39
N PRO A 11 3.23 6.13 16.70
CA PRO A 11 4.28 6.05 17.73
C PRO A 11 4.39 4.69 18.44
N ALA A 12 3.45 3.77 18.23
CA ALA A 12 3.41 2.48 18.94
C ALA A 12 4.60 1.55 18.65
N ARG A 13 5.34 1.79 17.55
CA ARG A 13 6.44 0.95 17.05
C ARG A 13 6.00 -0.49 16.77
N SER A 14 4.73 -0.68 16.39
CA SER A 14 4.22 -1.97 15.96
C SER A 14 4.62 -2.22 14.50
N THR A 15 5.00 -3.45 14.19
CA THR A 15 5.24 -3.88 12.80
C THR A 15 4.03 -4.67 12.32
N TRP A 16 3.54 -4.36 11.12
CA TRP A 16 2.52 -5.13 10.44
C TRP A 16 2.93 -5.36 9.00
N VAL A 17 2.93 -6.63 8.61
CA VAL A 17 3.11 -7.07 7.22
C VAL A 17 1.82 -6.83 6.45
N ARG A 18 1.88 -6.00 5.41
CA ARG A 18 0.76 -5.69 4.51
C ARG A 18 0.91 -6.49 3.22
N SER A 19 -0.13 -7.19 2.80
CA SER A 19 -0.15 -7.80 1.48
C SER A 19 -0.82 -6.86 0.48
N VAL A 20 -0.24 -6.74 -0.71
CA VAL A 20 -0.79 -5.92 -1.79
C VAL A 20 -0.94 -6.75 -3.05
N GLU A 21 -2.16 -6.81 -3.55
CA GLU A 21 -2.46 -7.41 -4.85
C GLU A 21 -2.83 -6.32 -5.84
N ILE A 22 -2.08 -6.25 -6.94
CA ILE A 22 -2.36 -5.34 -8.05
C ILE A 22 -2.85 -6.18 -9.23
N GLU A 23 -4.12 -6.02 -9.55
CA GLU A 23 -4.71 -6.55 -10.78
C GLU A 23 -4.48 -5.54 -11.90
N HIS A 24 -3.92 -5.98 -13.01
CA HIS A 24 -3.70 -5.15 -14.19
C HIS A 24 -4.12 -5.91 -15.45
N ASP A 25 -4.52 -5.15 -16.47
CA ASP A 25 -4.57 -5.66 -17.85
C ASP A 25 -3.33 -5.21 -18.62
N ASP A 26 -3.33 -5.37 -19.94
CA ASP A 26 -2.21 -4.97 -20.82
C ASP A 26 -1.96 -3.45 -20.86
N ARG A 27 -2.84 -2.63 -20.26
CA ARG A 27 -2.83 -1.17 -20.40
C ARG A 27 -2.80 -0.42 -19.07
N ARG A 28 -3.41 -0.95 -18.01
CA ARG A 28 -3.55 -0.25 -16.72
C ARG A 28 -3.86 -1.18 -15.54
N VAL A 29 -3.64 -0.64 -14.35
CA VAL A 29 -4.16 -1.21 -13.10
C VAL A 29 -5.70 -1.17 -13.12
N ARG A 30 -6.32 -2.30 -12.81
CA ARG A 30 -7.78 -2.51 -12.79
C ARG A 30 -8.32 -2.72 -11.39
N GLY A 31 -7.51 -3.28 -10.50
CA GLY A 31 -7.91 -3.60 -9.15
C GLY A 31 -6.70 -3.49 -8.21
N LEU A 32 -7.01 -3.16 -6.97
CA LEU A 32 -6.03 -3.13 -5.89
C LEU A 32 -6.69 -3.76 -4.66
N ARG A 33 -6.01 -4.74 -4.05
CA ARG A 33 -6.37 -5.24 -2.72
C ARG A 33 -5.24 -4.98 -1.75
N ILE A 34 -5.61 -4.60 -0.53
CA ILE A 34 -4.71 -4.46 0.61
C ILE A 34 -5.21 -5.46 1.65
N ASP A 35 -4.34 -6.38 2.08
CA ASP A 35 -4.67 -7.41 3.06
C ASP A 35 -5.90 -8.26 2.65
N GLY A 36 -6.03 -8.53 1.35
CA GLY A 36 -7.17 -9.24 0.76
C GLY A 36 -8.44 -8.41 0.59
N VAL A 37 -8.48 -7.15 1.04
CA VAL A 37 -9.62 -6.25 0.91
C VAL A 37 -9.50 -5.41 -0.35
N ALA A 38 -10.48 -5.53 -1.25
CA ALA A 38 -10.55 -4.68 -2.44
C ALA A 38 -10.83 -3.22 -2.05
N VAL A 39 -9.96 -2.30 -2.48
CA VAL A 39 -10.16 -0.88 -2.20
C VAL A 39 -11.23 -0.29 -3.13
N TYR A 40 -11.97 0.69 -2.63
CA TYR A 40 -13.03 1.34 -3.40
C TYR A 40 -12.47 2.22 -4.54
N SER A 41 -11.37 2.92 -4.28
CA SER A 41 -10.74 3.83 -5.24
C SER A 41 -9.24 3.90 -5.04
N PHE A 42 -8.49 3.99 -6.13
CA PHE A 42 -7.06 4.23 -6.12
C PHE A 42 -6.68 5.16 -7.28
N ALA A 43 -5.54 5.83 -7.15
CA ALA A 43 -4.92 6.61 -8.21
C ALA A 43 -3.53 6.05 -8.51
N VAL A 44 -3.14 6.08 -9.79
CA VAL A 44 -1.82 5.66 -10.26
C VAL A 44 -1.13 6.87 -10.88
N ASP A 45 0.06 7.18 -10.41
CA ASP A 45 0.93 8.23 -10.92
C ASP A 45 2.34 7.65 -11.13
N GLY A 46 2.65 7.27 -12.37
CA GLY A 46 3.85 6.51 -12.69
C GLY A 46 3.89 5.18 -11.94
N THR A 47 4.88 5.00 -11.06
CA THR A 47 5.07 3.80 -10.23
C THR A 47 4.42 3.93 -8.85
N VAL A 48 3.79 5.07 -8.57
CA VAL A 48 3.17 5.37 -7.29
C VAL A 48 1.67 5.09 -7.35
N ILE A 49 1.19 4.27 -6.43
CA ILE A 49 -0.24 4.01 -6.22
C ILE A 49 -0.67 4.63 -4.90
N ARG A 50 -1.76 5.40 -4.94
CA ARG A 50 -2.37 6.03 -3.77
C ARG A 50 -3.78 5.50 -3.57
N THR A 51 -4.10 5.14 -2.34
CA THR A 51 -5.44 4.66 -1.96
C THR A 51 -5.75 5.04 -0.51
N ALA A 52 -6.98 4.76 -0.08
CA ALA A 52 -7.34 4.78 1.32
C ALA A 52 -8.20 3.57 1.69
N LEU A 53 -7.94 3.02 2.87
CA LEU A 53 -8.68 1.90 3.46
C LEU A 53 -8.70 2.07 4.98
N ASP A 54 -9.83 1.87 5.64
CA ASP A 54 -9.95 1.87 7.12
C ASP A 54 -9.30 3.08 7.83
N ASN A 55 -9.55 4.29 7.32
CA ASN A 55 -8.94 5.55 7.76
C ASN A 55 -7.43 5.70 7.52
N GLU A 56 -6.79 4.72 6.90
CA GLU A 56 -5.41 4.80 6.48
C GLU A 56 -5.32 5.37 5.06
N ARG A 57 -4.52 6.41 4.88
CA ARG A 57 -4.10 6.88 3.55
C ARG A 57 -2.80 6.20 3.20
N ILE A 58 -2.79 5.42 2.12
CA ILE A 58 -1.69 4.53 1.75
C ILE A 58 -1.05 5.04 0.45
N THR A 59 0.27 5.05 0.41
CA THR A 59 1.10 5.28 -0.78
C THR A 59 2.07 4.12 -0.92
N LEU A 60 1.98 3.42 -2.05
CA LEU A 60 2.89 2.38 -2.47
C LEU A 60 3.69 2.88 -3.67
N ASP A 61 5.01 2.81 -3.62
CA ASP A 61 5.85 3.03 -4.80
C ASP A 61 6.52 1.70 -5.21
N THR A 62 6.14 1.20 -6.39
CA THR A 62 6.60 -0.09 -6.90
C THR A 62 8.00 -0.03 -7.50
N ALA A 63 8.54 1.16 -7.80
CA ALA A 63 9.93 1.29 -8.26
C ALA A 63 10.92 1.28 -7.09
N SER A 64 10.64 2.07 -6.05
CA SER A 64 11.47 2.11 -4.84
C SER A 64 11.15 1.01 -3.84
N MET A 65 10.11 0.21 -4.10
CA MET A 65 9.61 -0.85 -3.23
C MET A 65 9.35 -0.32 -1.81
N SER A 66 8.55 0.75 -1.72
CA SER A 66 8.32 1.46 -0.46
C SER A 66 6.84 1.61 -0.12
N TRP A 67 6.53 1.42 1.17
CA TRP A 67 5.23 1.67 1.77
C TRP A 67 5.29 2.93 2.63
N ASN A 68 4.33 3.82 2.46
CA ASN A 68 4.07 4.94 3.35
C ASN A 68 2.58 5.06 3.63
N SER A 69 2.22 5.36 4.87
CA SER A 69 0.82 5.45 5.28
C SER A 69 0.59 6.38 6.45
N ASP A 70 -0.62 6.90 6.54
CA ASP A 70 -1.06 7.78 7.62
C ASP A 70 -2.52 7.48 8.00
N PHE A 71 -2.74 7.07 9.25
CA PHE A 71 -4.05 6.92 9.87
C PHE A 71 -4.62 8.28 10.31
N ARG A 72 -4.69 9.23 9.37
CA ARG A 72 -5.17 10.60 9.58
C ARG A 72 -4.53 11.28 10.79
N GLY A 73 -3.22 11.13 10.96
CA GLY A 73 -2.45 11.72 12.05
C GLY A 73 -2.42 10.91 13.36
N LEU A 74 -3.16 9.80 13.47
CA LEU A 74 -3.12 8.94 14.66
C LEU A 74 -1.90 8.02 14.68
N ALA A 75 -1.52 7.51 13.50
CA ALA A 75 -0.33 6.69 13.32
C ALA A 75 0.23 6.84 11.91
N GLN A 76 1.55 6.74 11.78
CA GLN A 76 2.24 6.76 10.49
C GLN A 76 2.97 5.45 10.27
N GLY A 77 2.70 4.77 9.15
CA GLY A 77 3.38 3.55 8.76
C GLY A 77 4.42 3.80 7.68
N ARG A 78 5.61 3.23 7.83
CA ARG A 78 6.66 3.23 6.80
C ARG A 78 7.29 1.85 6.70
N GLY A 79 7.55 1.39 5.49
CA GLY A 79 8.04 0.03 5.28
C GLY A 79 8.73 -0.18 3.95
N ARG A 80 9.49 -1.27 3.89
CA ARG A 80 10.01 -1.81 2.63
C ARG A 80 9.03 -2.85 2.11
N CYS A 81 8.87 -2.89 0.80
CA CYS A 81 8.12 -3.92 0.10
C CYS A 81 9.07 -4.87 -0.64
N GLU A 82 8.59 -6.06 -0.88
CA GLU A 82 9.21 -7.06 -1.73
C GLU A 82 8.14 -7.59 -2.68
N GLN A 83 8.53 -7.86 -3.92
CA GLN A 83 7.65 -8.49 -4.88
C GLN A 83 7.65 -10.00 -4.64
N GLU A 84 6.45 -10.59 -4.61
CA GLU A 84 6.22 -12.04 -4.54
C GLU A 84 5.94 -12.64 -5.92
#